data_AF-A0A4Q7KEK6-F1
#
_entry.id   AF-A0A4Q7KEK6-F1
#
_cell.length_a   1.000
_cell.length_b   1.000
_cell.length_c   1.000
_cell.angle_alpha   90.00
_cell.angle_beta   90.00
_cell.angle_gamma   90.00
#
_symmetry.space_group_name_H-M   'P 1'
#
loop_
_entity.id
_entity.type
_entity.pdbx_description
1 polymer ?
#
loop_
_entity_poly.entity_id
_entity_poly.type
_entity_poly.pdbx_seq_one_letter_code
_entity_poly.pdbx_strand_id
1 'polypeptide(L)' 'MAQLDLAGIAEPHWSAAVAIMYAAQQGLLTAAQCDQLIDRLRMRSPQPQLSMVERHSGLGATS' A
#
# COMPACT_ATOMS: atom_id res chain seq x y z
N MET A 1 10.02 -20.10 -10.68
CA MET A 1 9.21 -18.90 -11.01
C MET A 1 8.73 -18.31 -9.69
N ALA A 2 8.98 -17.02 -9.43
CA ALA A 2 8.57 -16.39 -8.17
C ALA A 2 7.04 -16.21 -8.17
N GLN A 3 6.34 -17.01 -7.36
CA GLN A 3 4.90 -16.89 -7.20
C GLN A 3 4.62 -15.80 -6.16
N LEU A 4 3.97 -14.72 -6.57
CA LEU A 4 3.65 -13.60 -5.69
C LEU A 4 2.44 -13.96 -4.82
N ASP A 5 2.68 -14.15 -3.52
CA ASP A 5 1.60 -14.24 -2.55
C ASP A 5 1.14 -12.82 -2.18
N LEU A 6 0.17 -12.31 -2.95
CA LEU A 6 -0.48 -11.02 -2.71
C LEU A 6 -1.39 -11.02 -1.47
N ALA A 7 -1.52 -12.16 -0.78
CA ALA A 7 -2.28 -12.24 0.45
C ALA A 7 -1.69 -11.28 1.49
N GLY A 8 -2.53 -10.36 1.99
CA GLY A 8 -2.14 -9.36 2.98
C GLY A 8 -1.54 -8.06 2.42
N ILE A 9 -1.46 -7.89 1.09
CA ILE A 9 -1.15 -6.58 0.49
C ILE A 9 -2.48 -5.86 0.21
N ALA A 10 -2.69 -4.72 0.86
CA ALA A 10 -3.88 -3.90 0.60
C ALA A 10 -3.92 -3.45 -0.87
N GLU A 11 -5.12 -3.38 -1.46
CA GLU A 11 -5.36 -2.97 -2.85
C GLU A 11 -4.61 -1.70 -3.31
N PRO A 12 -4.46 -0.61 -2.52
CA PRO A 12 -3.65 0.55 -2.92
C PRO A 12 -2.16 0.27 -3.14
N HIS A 13 -1.67 -0.89 -2.72
CA HIS A 13 -0.27 -1.29 -2.78
C HIS A 13 0.03 -2.36 -3.84
N TRP A 14 -0.99 -2.84 -4.57
CA TRP A 14 -0.81 -3.85 -5.62
C TRP A 14 0.07 -3.38 -6.76
N SER A 15 -0.08 -2.12 -7.19
CA SER A 15 0.75 -1.52 -8.25
C SER A 15 2.24 -1.49 -7.87
N ALA A 16 2.55 -1.24 -6.60
CA ALA A 16 3.93 -1.29 -6.10
C ALA A 16 4.47 -2.72 -6.03
N ALA A 17 3.66 -3.69 -5.59
CA ALA A 17 4.04 -5.10 -5.57
C ALA A 17 4.34 -5.64 -6.99
N VAL A 18 3.53 -5.26 -7.98
CA VAL A 18 3.75 -5.59 -9.39
C VAL A 18 5.04 -4.96 -9.93
N ALA A 19 5.32 -3.69 -9.58
CA ALA A 19 6.56 -3.02 -10.01
C ALA A 19 7.82 -3.70 -9.45
N ILE A 20 7.79 -4.15 -8.20
CA ILE A 20 8.90 -4.89 -7.57
C ILE A 20 9.15 -6.22 -8.32
N MET A 21 8.10 -6.96 -8.63
CA MET A 21 8.23 -8.19 -9.41
C MET A 21 8.80 -7.95 -10.80
N TYR A 22 8.34 -6.90 -11.49
CA TYR A 22 8.83 -6.57 -12.82
C TYR A 22 10.33 -6.25 -12.78
N ALA A 23 10.78 -5.49 -11.79
CA ALA A 23 12.19 -5.21 -11.56
C ALA A 23 13.01 -6.49 -11.25
N ALA A 24 12.43 -7.42 -10.49
CA ALA A 24 13.05 -8.73 -10.23
C ALA A 24 13.22 -9.56 -11.50
N GLN A 25 12.22 -9.58 -12.38
CA GLN A 25 12.30 -10.28 -13.67
C GLN A 25 13.34 -9.68 -14.62
N GLN A 26 13.59 -8.37 -14.51
CA GLN A 26 14.65 -7.67 -15.25
C GLN A 26 16.04 -7.90 -14.62
N GLY A 27 16.15 -8.64 -13.51
CA GLY A 27 17.41 -8.85 -12.80
C GLY A 27 17.91 -7.62 -12.04
N LEU A 28 17.09 -6.58 -11.90
CA LEU A 28 17.42 -5.35 -11.17
C LEU A 28 17.37 -5.55 -9.66
N LEU A 29 16.62 -6.56 -9.20
CA LEU A 29 16.47 -6.91 -7.80
C LEU A 29 16.73 -8.40 -7.60
N THR A 30 17.43 -8.73 -6.51
CA THR A 30 17.56 -10.09 -6.03
C THR A 30 16.29 -10.53 -5.29
N ALA A 31 16.07 -11.84 -5.14
CA ALA A 31 14.93 -12.37 -4.40
C ALA A 31 14.85 -11.82 -2.97
N ALA A 32 15.99 -11.72 -2.27
CA ALA A 32 16.07 -11.17 -0.91
C ALA A 32 15.66 -9.69 -0.84
N GLN A 33 16.01 -8.89 -1.86
CA GLN A 33 15.60 -7.48 -1.93
C GLN A 33 14.10 -7.35 -2.19
N CYS A 34 13.52 -8.25 -3.01
CA CYS A 34 12.09 -8.27 -3.26
C CYS A 34 11.30 -8.58 -1.99
N ASP A 35 11.73 -9.57 -1.21
CA ASP A 35 11.10 -9.92 0.06
C ASP A 35 11.11 -8.75 1.05
N GLN A 36 12.25 -8.05 1.18
CA GLN A 36 12.34 -6.86 2.05
C GLN A 36 11.43 -5.72 1.61
N LEU A 37 11.26 -5.51 0.31
CA LEU A 37 10.40 -4.45 -0.22
C LEU A 37 8.91 -4.79 -0.04
N ILE A 38 8.54 -6.05 -0.25
CA ILE A 38 7.16 -6.52 -0.04
C ILE A 38 6.79 -6.50 1.45
N ASP A 39 7.71 -6.89 2.33
CA ASP A 39 7.51 -6.80 3.78
C ASP A 39 7.24 -5.36 4.24
N ARG A 40 8.00 -4.39 3.72
CA ARG A 40 7.75 -2.96 3.98
C ARG A 40 6.40 -2.49 3.46
N LEU A 41 5.97 -2.96 2.28
CA LEU A 41 4.65 -2.64 1.74
C LEU A 41 3.52 -3.16 2.64
N ARG A 42 3.69 -4.34 3.22
CA ARG A 42 2.73 -4.90 4.20
C ARG A 42 2.65 -4.05 5.46
N MET A 43 3.80 -3.65 6.03
CA MET A 43 3.84 -2.81 7.24
C MET A 43 3.31 -1.39 7.03
N ARG A 44 3.37 -0.87 5.80
CA ARG A 44 2.96 0.51 5.48
C ARG A 44 1.51 0.63 5.04
N SER A 45 0.72 -0.45 5.08
CA SER A 45 -0.72 -0.36 4.84
C SER A 45 -1.30 0.70 5.76
N PRO A 46 -1.80 1.83 5.21
CA PRO A 46 -2.41 2.84 6.04
C PRO A 46 -3.64 2.18 6.63
N GLN A 47 -3.58 1.94 7.94
CA GLN A 47 -4.77 1.99 8.76
C GLN A 47 -5.56 3.18 8.24
N PRO A 48 -6.81 3.03 7.75
CA PRO A 48 -7.54 4.12 7.13
C PRO A 48 -7.52 5.23 8.15
N GLN A 49 -6.68 6.24 7.89
CA GLN A 49 -6.59 7.41 8.71
C GLN A 49 -7.90 8.10 8.36
N LEU A 50 -8.92 7.77 9.15
CA LEU A 50 -10.18 8.49 9.29
C LEU A 50 -9.78 9.89 9.75
N SER A 51 -9.21 10.65 8.83
CA SER A 51 -8.85 12.04 8.98
C SER A 51 -10.17 12.77 8.93
N MET A 52 -10.83 12.83 10.09
CA MET A 52 -11.51 14.00 10.63
C MET A 52 -11.94 15.03 9.58
N VAL A 53 -12.93 14.68 8.76
CA VAL A 53 -13.70 15.64 7.92
C VAL A 53 -15.15 15.68 8.46
N GLU A 54 -15.30 15.98 9.75
CA GLU A 54 -16.60 16.37 10.33
C GLU A 54 -16.40 17.42 11.46
N ARG A 55 -15.62 18.47 11.20
CA ARG A 55 -15.62 19.68 12.04
C ARG A 55 -15.84 20.97 11.24
N HIS A 56 -16.51 20.88 10.11
CA HIS A 56 -16.95 22.07 9.37
C HIS A 56 -18.31 21.87 8.68
N SER A 57 -19.32 21.47 9.46
CA SER A 57 -20.69 21.91 9.21
C SER A 57 -20.93 23.01 10.26
N GLY A 58 -20.68 24.27 9.91
CA GLY A 58 -21.72 25.12 9.30
C GLY A 58 -22.72 25.50 10.38
N LEU A 59 -22.40 26.46 11.26
CA LEU A 59 -22.94 27.82 11.15
C LEU A 59 -24.28 27.88 10.41
N GLY A 60 -25.40 27.77 11.14
CA GLY A 60 -26.72 28.09 10.61
C GLY A 60 -27.87 27.28 11.21
N ALA A 61 -28.41 27.74 12.35
CA ALA A 61 -29.74 27.41 12.91
C ALA A 61 -29.78 27.97 14.34
N THR A 62 -30.70 28.80 14.81
CA THR A 62 -31.94 29.41 14.30
C THR A 62 -32.28 30.58 15.22
N SER A 63 -33.03 31.54 14.68
CA SER A 63 -33.88 32.58 15.27
C SER A 63 -34.04 32.69 16.79
#